data_AF-A0A8S1SJG8-F1
#
_entry.id   AF-A0A8S1SJG8-F1
#
_cell.length_a   1.000
_cell.length_b   1.000
_cell.length_c   1.000
_cell.angle_alpha   90.00
_cell.angle_beta   90.00
_cell.angle_gamma   90.00
#
_symmetry.space_group_name_H-M   'P 1'
#
loop_
_entity.id
_entity.type
_entity.pdbx_description
1 polymer ?
#
loop_
_entity_poly.entity_id
_entity_poly.type
_entity_poly.pdbx_seq_one_letter_code
_entity_poly.pdbx_strand_id
1 'polypeptide(L)'
;MDSTLKYPKTLVQLDSFTIVGIQRNILQKDELDPQKAQIGRTFDEYYSKQLYDQIPNRLNPMRTHCLYFELSDGQDWQEMKYKIVVGEQVSQVKNVPEGMVSIKVPAHHFCRFDCGPGPIPDVVIEAWQSLGKLNPEEFGGDRTHDFELEVYPEDQLDRNSMKFHLYNRNIMNNNLSEQDNFCFSQSIFGLFPFFVPILPKRKLAQDFVPLRLYQ
;
A
#
# COMPACT_ATOMS: atom_id res chain seq x y z
N MET A 1 -5.24 -0.66 27.69
CA MET A 1 -4.51 -1.57 26.78
C MET A 1 -5.57 -2.45 26.17
N ASP A 2 -5.91 -2.20 24.92
CA ASP A 2 -6.68 -3.15 24.12
C ASP A 2 -6.17 -2.99 22.68
N SER A 3 -4.94 -3.44 22.46
CA SER A 3 -4.36 -3.62 21.13
C SER A 3 -4.92 -4.92 20.56
N THR A 4 -6.24 -5.01 20.44
CA THR A 4 -6.84 -6.10 19.67
C THR A 4 -6.44 -5.91 18.23
N LEU A 5 -5.59 -6.83 17.75
CA LEU A 5 -5.32 -7.06 16.34
C LEU A 5 -6.66 -7.09 15.58
N LYS A 6 -6.95 -6.01 14.84
CA LYS A 6 -8.24 -5.88 14.17
C LYS A 6 -8.40 -6.85 13.00
N TYR A 7 -7.32 -7.13 12.30
CA TYR A 7 -7.32 -7.92 11.07
C TYR A 7 -6.56 -9.22 11.24
N PRO A 8 -7.09 -10.36 10.73
CA PRO A 8 -6.35 -11.61 10.71
C PRO A 8 -4.97 -11.41 10.09
N LYS A 9 -3.95 -11.95 10.75
CA LYS A 9 -2.56 -11.87 10.33
C LYS A 9 -2.05 -13.23 9.87
N THR A 10 -1.26 -13.24 8.79
CA THR A 10 -0.51 -14.41 8.33
C THR A 10 0.92 -14.02 8.01
N LEU A 11 1.90 -14.77 8.52
CA LEU A 11 3.29 -14.65 8.08
C LEU A 11 3.47 -15.40 6.75
N VAL A 12 4.01 -14.72 5.75
CA VAL A 12 4.19 -15.26 4.40
C VAL A 12 5.58 -14.92 3.86
N GLN A 13 6.12 -15.80 3.02
CA GLN A 13 7.30 -15.52 2.22
C GLN A 13 6.86 -15.22 0.80
N LEU A 14 7.28 -14.08 0.26
CA LEU A 14 7.08 -13.74 -1.14
C LEU A 14 8.41 -13.91 -1.87
N ASP A 15 8.38 -14.60 -3.02
CA ASP A 15 9.48 -14.60 -3.96
C ASP A 15 9.71 -13.20 -4.54
N SER A 16 10.84 -12.99 -5.20
CA SER A 16 11.08 -11.71 -5.87
C SER A 16 10.08 -11.51 -7.01
N PHE A 17 9.48 -10.32 -7.07
CA PHE A 17 8.52 -9.94 -8.11
C PHE A 17 8.80 -8.53 -8.62
N THR A 18 8.19 -8.16 -9.74
CA THR A 18 8.31 -6.81 -10.30
C THR A 18 6.94 -6.20 -10.51
N ILE A 19 6.77 -4.95 -10.08
CA ILE A 19 5.58 -4.13 -10.35
C ILE A 19 5.92 -3.14 -11.47
N VAL A 20 5.03 -3.02 -12.45
CA VAL A 20 5.06 -1.92 -13.43
C VAL A 20 3.86 -1.00 -13.17
N GLY A 21 4.10 0.31 -13.12
CA GLY A 21 3.05 1.26 -12.79
C GLY A 21 3.50 2.71 -12.73
N ILE A 22 2.62 3.59 -12.26
CA ILE A 22 2.91 5.01 -12.09
C ILE A 22 3.52 5.29 -10.73
N GLN A 23 4.60 6.09 -10.70
CA GLN A 23 5.30 6.46 -9.47
C GLN A 23 5.01 7.90 -9.06
N ARG A 24 4.93 8.14 -7.75
CA ARG A 24 4.97 9.50 -7.18
C ARG A 24 5.96 9.56 -6.02
N ASN A 25 6.57 10.73 -5.84
CA ASN A 25 7.28 11.07 -4.62
C ASN A 25 6.26 11.70 -3.67
N ILE A 26 6.25 11.24 -2.43
CA ILE A 26 5.31 11.65 -1.40
C ILE A 26 6.09 12.36 -0.30
N LEU A 27 5.46 13.40 0.24
CA LEU A 27 5.87 14.09 1.45
C LEU A 27 4.70 13.98 2.43
N GLN A 28 4.92 13.34 3.58
CA GLN A 28 3.85 12.87 4.44
C GLN A 28 2.88 13.99 4.88
N LYS A 29 3.39 15.19 5.21
CA LYS A 29 2.53 16.34 5.57
C LYS A 29 1.59 16.80 4.46
N ASP A 30 1.94 16.60 3.19
CA ASP A 30 1.09 16.98 2.07
C ASP A 30 -0.10 16.02 1.91
N GLU A 31 0.01 14.77 2.36
CA GLU A 31 -1.10 13.81 2.37
C GLU A 31 -2.19 14.16 3.40
N LEU A 32 -1.88 15.03 4.37
CA LEU A 32 -2.85 15.54 5.34
C LEU A 32 -3.76 16.63 4.75
N ASP A 33 -3.34 17.25 3.64
CA ASP A 33 -4.12 18.26 2.92
C ASP A 33 -4.75 17.63 1.68
N PRO A 34 -6.10 17.51 1.60
CA PRO A 34 -6.78 16.95 0.43
C PRO A 34 -6.44 17.65 -0.90
N GLN A 35 -5.97 18.90 -0.85
CA GLN A 35 -5.55 19.65 -2.04
C GLN A 35 -4.11 19.36 -2.46
N LYS A 36 -3.31 18.68 -1.64
CA LYS A 36 -1.92 18.33 -1.96
C LYS A 36 -1.70 16.83 -2.04
N ALA A 37 -2.49 16.04 -1.31
CA ALA A 37 -2.44 14.59 -1.29
C ALA A 37 -2.33 13.99 -2.70
N GLN A 38 -1.35 13.10 -2.88
CA GLN A 38 -0.98 12.48 -4.14
C GLN A 38 -1.36 11.00 -4.18
N ILE A 39 -1.46 10.30 -3.05
CA ILE A 39 -1.76 8.86 -3.05
C ILE A 39 -3.12 8.61 -3.71
N GLY A 40 -4.18 9.25 -3.21
CA GLY A 40 -5.52 9.12 -3.79
C GLY A 40 -5.58 9.56 -5.26
N ARG A 41 -4.88 10.64 -5.61
CA ARG A 41 -4.79 11.12 -7.00
C ARG A 41 -4.10 10.13 -7.94
N THR A 42 -3.11 9.42 -7.43
CA THR A 42 -2.40 8.39 -8.18
C THR A 42 -3.35 7.25 -8.52
N PHE A 43 -4.16 6.78 -7.56
CA PHE A 43 -5.20 5.80 -7.83
C PHE A 43 -6.28 6.31 -8.79
N ASP A 44 -6.77 7.54 -8.60
CA ASP A 44 -7.77 8.13 -9.49
C ASP A 44 -7.23 8.24 -10.93
N GLU A 45 -5.99 8.68 -11.11
CA GLU A 45 -5.32 8.71 -12.41
C GLU A 45 -5.17 7.31 -13.02
N TYR A 46 -4.69 6.35 -12.23
CA TYR A 46 -4.47 4.97 -12.64
C TYR A 46 -5.75 4.33 -13.21
N TYR A 47 -6.87 4.48 -12.51
CA TYR A 47 -8.15 3.89 -12.93
C TYR A 47 -8.85 4.73 -14.00
N SER A 48 -8.93 6.06 -13.86
CA SER A 48 -9.68 6.91 -14.79
C SER A 48 -9.09 6.92 -16.21
N LYS A 49 -7.76 6.82 -16.32
CA LYS A 49 -7.06 6.73 -17.61
C LYS A 49 -6.84 5.29 -18.07
N GLN A 50 -7.34 4.30 -17.32
CA GLN A 50 -7.18 2.87 -17.62
C GLN A 50 -5.72 2.47 -17.85
N LEU A 51 -4.81 3.00 -17.02
CA LEU A 51 -3.37 2.79 -17.20
C LEU A 51 -2.98 1.32 -17.05
N TYR A 52 -3.75 0.55 -16.28
CA TYR A 52 -3.58 -0.90 -16.14
C TYR A 52 -3.55 -1.64 -17.49
N ASP A 53 -4.34 -1.20 -18.48
CA ASP A 53 -4.42 -1.87 -19.79
C ASP A 53 -3.20 -1.63 -20.66
N GLN A 54 -2.38 -0.64 -20.33
CA GLN A 54 -1.14 -0.35 -21.03
C GLN A 54 0.02 -1.21 -20.52
N ILE A 55 -0.11 -1.83 -19.34
CA ILE A 55 0.93 -2.65 -18.73
C ILE A 55 1.02 -3.99 -19.47
N PRO A 56 2.16 -4.34 -20.09
CA PRO A 56 2.33 -5.61 -20.76
C PRO A 56 2.66 -6.73 -19.76
N ASN A 57 2.36 -7.98 -20.13
CA ASN A 57 2.74 -9.19 -19.37
C ASN A 57 2.24 -9.24 -17.90
N ARG A 58 1.06 -8.67 -17.65
CA ARG A 58 0.40 -8.71 -16.33
C ARG A 58 0.19 -10.15 -15.86
N LEU A 59 0.55 -10.44 -14.60
CA LEU A 59 0.33 -11.77 -14.01
C LEU A 59 -1.13 -11.99 -13.63
N ASN A 60 -1.76 -10.99 -13.01
CA ASN A 60 -3.14 -11.04 -12.58
C ASN A 60 -3.79 -9.72 -12.98
N PRO A 61 -4.29 -9.59 -14.23
CA PRO A 61 -4.94 -8.38 -14.70
C PRO A 61 -5.97 -7.85 -13.70
N MET A 62 -5.93 -6.55 -13.42
CA MET A 62 -6.75 -5.83 -12.43
C MET A 62 -6.36 -6.02 -10.96
N ARG A 63 -5.42 -6.92 -10.63
CA ARG A 63 -4.87 -6.99 -9.27
C ARG A 63 -3.94 -5.81 -9.04
N THR A 64 -4.46 -4.79 -8.36
CA THR A 64 -3.76 -3.52 -8.19
C THR A 64 -2.85 -3.57 -6.96
N HIS A 65 -1.62 -3.12 -7.13
CA HIS A 65 -0.59 -3.06 -6.11
C HIS A 65 -0.23 -1.60 -5.85
N CYS A 66 -0.16 -1.18 -4.59
CA CYS A 66 0.47 0.08 -4.18
C CYS A 66 1.65 -0.24 -3.27
N LEU A 67 2.86 -0.07 -3.80
CA LEU A 67 4.10 -0.33 -3.07
C LEU A 67 4.68 1.00 -2.57
N TYR A 68 4.95 1.06 -1.26
CA TYR A 68 5.65 2.12 -0.56
C TYR A 68 7.10 1.70 -0.37
N PHE A 69 8.04 2.56 -0.72
CA PHE A 69 9.48 2.25 -0.68
C PHE A 69 10.34 3.51 -0.56
N GLU A 70 11.62 3.31 -0.22
CA GLU A 70 12.60 4.39 0.02
C GLU A 70 12.09 5.43 1.05
N LEU A 71 11.58 4.94 2.18
CA LEU A 71 11.20 5.82 3.29
C LEU A 71 12.47 6.47 3.86
N SER A 72 12.47 7.79 3.96
CA SER A 72 13.56 8.53 4.59
C SER A 72 13.57 8.32 6.10
N ASP A 73 14.75 8.24 6.70
CA ASP A 73 14.94 8.28 8.16
C ASP A 73 14.46 9.63 8.70
N GLY A 74 13.18 9.69 9.10
CA GLY A 74 12.54 10.90 9.58
C GLY A 74 12.50 10.95 11.10
N GLN A 75 13.25 11.86 11.72
CA GLN A 75 13.02 12.22 13.13
C GLN A 75 11.64 12.87 13.31
N ASP A 76 11.16 13.57 12.28
CA ASP A 76 9.80 14.10 12.17
C ASP A 76 9.03 13.35 11.09
N TRP A 77 7.96 12.67 11.50
CA TRP A 77 7.10 11.89 10.62
C TRP A 77 6.42 12.76 9.55
N GLN A 78 6.16 14.04 9.82
CA GLN A 78 5.52 14.95 8.85
C GLN A 78 6.44 15.28 7.68
N GLU A 79 7.75 15.30 7.92
CA GLU A 79 8.76 15.56 6.89
C GLU A 79 9.25 14.28 6.21
N MET A 80 8.71 13.12 6.60
CA MET A 80 9.03 11.83 5.99
C MET A 80 8.71 11.86 4.50
N LYS A 81 9.71 11.48 3.70
CA LYS A 81 9.60 11.33 2.24
C LYS A 81 9.65 9.87 1.89
N TYR A 82 8.88 9.50 0.89
CA TYR A 82 8.88 8.14 0.36
C TYR A 82 8.37 8.14 -1.07
N LYS A 83 8.47 7.00 -1.74
CA LYS A 83 7.89 6.79 -3.06
C LYS A 83 6.73 5.82 -2.96
N ILE A 84 5.74 6.03 -3.82
CA ILE A 84 4.74 5.01 -4.13
C ILE A 84 4.87 4.60 -5.60
N VAL A 85 4.56 3.34 -5.88
CA VAL A 85 4.19 2.89 -7.24
C VAL A 85 2.83 2.20 -7.19
N VAL A 86 1.89 2.68 -8.01
CA VAL A 86 0.58 2.04 -8.22
C VAL A 86 0.58 1.34 -9.57
N GLY A 87 0.37 0.03 -9.57
CA GLY A 87 0.54 -0.79 -10.75
C GLY A 87 0.16 -2.25 -10.58
N GLU A 88 0.63 -3.10 -11.48
CA GLU A 88 0.42 -4.55 -11.42
C GLU A 88 1.74 -5.32 -11.49
N GLN A 89 1.74 -6.53 -10.94
CA GLN A 89 2.85 -7.46 -11.10
C GLN A 89 2.94 -7.98 -12.54
N VAL A 90 4.16 -8.08 -13.05
CA VAL A 90 4.43 -8.58 -14.41
C VAL A 90 5.33 -9.81 -14.39
N SER A 91 5.13 -10.72 -15.35
CA SER A 91 5.97 -11.91 -15.49
C SER A 91 7.35 -11.60 -16.07
N GLN A 92 7.46 -10.50 -16.82
CA GLN A 92 8.71 -10.01 -17.41
C GLN A 92 8.65 -8.50 -17.65
N VAL A 93 9.78 -7.83 -17.50
CA VAL A 93 9.91 -6.41 -17.81
C VAL A 93 10.31 -6.26 -19.27
N LYS A 94 9.36 -5.83 -20.10
CA LYS A 94 9.59 -5.54 -21.52
C LYS A 94 8.71 -4.36 -21.93
N ASN A 95 9.28 -3.38 -22.61
CA ASN A 95 8.57 -2.21 -23.13
C ASN A 95 7.73 -1.51 -22.04
N VAL A 96 8.38 -1.04 -20.96
CA VAL A 96 7.69 -0.26 -19.92
C VAL A 96 7.01 0.95 -20.58
N PRO A 97 5.69 1.14 -20.42
CA PRO A 97 4.97 2.25 -21.05
C PRO A 97 5.51 3.61 -20.64
N GLU A 98 5.35 4.61 -21.52
CA GLU A 98 5.73 5.99 -21.21
C GLU A 98 4.99 6.49 -19.96
N GLY A 99 5.71 7.17 -19.07
CA GLY A 99 5.17 7.65 -17.80
C GLY A 99 5.07 6.59 -16.69
N MET A 100 5.50 5.35 -16.93
CA MET A 100 5.57 4.28 -15.93
C MET A 100 7.00 3.91 -15.57
N VAL A 101 7.14 3.21 -14.44
CA VAL A 101 8.40 2.64 -13.95
C VAL A 101 8.24 1.14 -13.71
N SER A 102 9.34 0.41 -13.63
CA SER A 102 9.39 -0.97 -13.16
C SER A 102 10.18 -1.06 -11.86
N ILE A 103 9.55 -1.53 -10.78
CA ILE A 103 10.16 -1.68 -9.45
C ILE A 103 10.25 -3.16 -9.12
N LYS A 104 11.47 -3.67 -8.92
CA LYS A 104 11.72 -5.03 -8.47
C LYS A 104 11.71 -5.08 -6.94
N VAL A 105 10.85 -5.90 -6.38
CA VAL A 105 10.82 -6.22 -4.95
C VAL A 105 11.61 -7.52 -4.74
N PRO A 106 12.67 -7.52 -3.92
CA PRO A 106 13.42 -8.73 -3.57
C PRO A 106 12.56 -9.72 -2.76
N ALA A 107 12.97 -10.99 -2.76
CA ALA A 107 12.28 -12.02 -1.98
C ALA A 107 12.44 -11.75 -0.48
N HIS A 108 11.33 -11.72 0.25
CA HIS A 108 11.30 -11.36 1.68
C HIS A 108 10.16 -12.02 2.43
N HIS A 109 10.28 -12.01 3.76
CA HIS A 109 9.19 -12.33 4.67
C HIS A 109 8.32 -11.08 4.89
N PHE A 110 7.01 -11.29 4.84
CA PHE A 110 6.01 -10.28 5.08
C PHE A 110 5.01 -10.76 6.12
N CYS A 111 4.57 -9.81 6.92
CA CYS A 111 3.36 -9.94 7.70
C CYS A 111 2.18 -9.44 6.85
N ARG A 112 1.29 -10.34 6.43
CA ARG A 112 0.07 -10.02 5.68
C ARG A 112 -1.11 -9.84 6.64
N PHE A 113 -1.89 -8.79 6.43
CA PHE A 113 -3.17 -8.55 7.10
C PHE A 113 -4.30 -8.63 6.09
N ASP A 114 -5.37 -9.34 6.44
CA ASP A 114 -6.56 -9.49 5.61
C ASP A 114 -7.57 -8.41 6.04
N CYS A 115 -7.58 -7.28 5.32
CA CYS A 115 -8.26 -6.05 5.69
C CYS A 115 -9.67 -5.93 5.09
N GLY A 116 -10.53 -5.14 5.77
CA GLY A 116 -11.92 -4.91 5.38
C GLY A 116 -12.89 -6.02 5.82
N PRO A 117 -14.10 -6.07 5.24
CA PRO A 117 -14.62 -5.15 4.22
C PRO A 117 -14.89 -3.74 4.76
N GLY A 118 -14.79 -2.72 3.91
CA GLY A 118 -15.21 -1.35 4.26
C GLY A 118 -15.03 -0.35 3.11
N PRO A 119 -15.51 0.90 3.28
CA PRO A 119 -15.42 1.91 2.22
C PRO A 119 -14.00 2.47 2.09
N ILE A 120 -13.54 2.67 0.85
CA ILE A 120 -12.32 3.44 0.56
C ILE A 120 -12.64 4.94 0.64
N PRO A 121 -11.80 5.77 1.28
CA PRO A 121 -10.48 5.43 1.83
C PRO A 121 -10.48 4.96 3.30
N ASP A 122 -11.61 5.04 3.99
CA ASP A 122 -11.70 4.83 5.44
C ASP A 122 -11.13 3.47 5.90
N VAL A 123 -11.43 2.39 5.18
CA VAL A 123 -10.94 1.04 5.50
C VAL A 123 -9.42 0.92 5.37
N VAL A 124 -8.82 1.65 4.44
CA VAL A 124 -7.36 1.67 4.22
C VAL A 124 -6.69 2.45 5.34
N ILE A 125 -7.20 3.65 5.63
CA ILE A 125 -6.71 4.51 6.72
C ILE A 125 -6.73 3.72 8.04
N GLU A 126 -7.82 3.03 8.30
CA GLU A 126 -8.02 2.29 9.54
C GLU A 126 -7.10 1.05 9.66
N ALA A 127 -6.83 0.37 8.54
CA ALA A 127 -5.85 -0.72 8.49
C ALA A 127 -4.44 -0.25 8.88
N TRP A 128 -3.97 0.84 8.27
CA TRP A 128 -2.68 1.44 8.60
C TRP A 128 -2.60 1.92 10.06
N GLN A 129 -3.67 2.56 10.56
CA GLN A 129 -3.73 2.97 11.96
C GLN A 129 -3.72 1.78 12.93
N SER A 130 -4.35 0.67 12.56
CA SER A 130 -4.36 -0.55 13.38
C SER A 130 -2.97 -1.19 13.42
N LEU A 131 -2.31 -1.26 12.27
CA LEU A 131 -0.94 -1.75 12.14
C LEU A 131 0.06 -0.94 12.99
N GLY A 132 -0.05 0.39 12.98
CA GLY A 132 0.84 1.28 13.73
C GLY A 132 0.75 1.15 15.26
N LYS A 133 -0.25 0.43 15.78
CA LYS A 133 -0.43 0.18 17.23
C LYS A 133 0.16 -1.15 17.70
N LEU A 134 0.56 -2.03 16.78
CA LEU A 134 1.07 -3.36 17.12
C LEU A 134 2.49 -3.26 17.68
N ASN A 135 2.76 -3.98 18.75
CA ASN A 135 4.13 -4.23 19.21
C ASN A 135 4.80 -5.37 18.38
N PRO A 136 6.13 -5.59 18.50
CA PRO A 136 6.81 -6.63 17.73
C PRO A 136 6.23 -8.04 17.89
N GLU A 137 5.78 -8.43 19.09
CA GLU A 137 5.15 -9.74 19.32
C GLU A 137 3.81 -9.85 18.58
N GLU A 138 2.98 -8.81 18.68
CA GLU A 138 1.70 -8.71 17.98
C GLU A 138 1.87 -8.63 16.46
N PHE A 139 2.97 -8.05 15.97
CA PHE A 139 3.34 -8.00 14.56
C PHE A 139 3.94 -9.33 14.07
N GLY A 140 4.59 -10.10 14.94
CA GLY A 140 5.23 -11.37 14.63
C GLY A 140 6.73 -11.26 14.30
N GLY A 141 7.41 -10.29 14.89
CA GLY A 141 8.83 -9.98 14.71
C GLY A 141 9.07 -8.48 14.61
N ASP A 142 10.28 -8.09 14.22
CA ASP A 142 10.59 -6.69 13.99
C ASP A 142 10.04 -6.22 12.64
N ARG A 143 9.42 -5.04 12.65
CA ARG A 143 8.94 -4.39 11.43
C ARG A 143 10.07 -3.58 10.80
N THR A 144 10.21 -3.73 9.49
CA THR A 144 11.10 -2.90 8.67
C THR A 144 10.30 -2.13 7.64
N HIS A 145 10.81 -0.97 7.23
CA HIS A 145 10.08 -0.03 6.38
C HIS A 145 10.62 0.05 4.95
N ASP A 146 11.38 -0.95 4.48
CA ASP A 146 11.93 -0.91 3.12
C ASP A 146 10.87 -1.07 2.03
N PHE A 147 9.90 -1.96 2.30
CA PHE A 147 8.80 -2.28 1.41
C PHE A 147 7.53 -2.54 2.22
N GLU A 148 6.50 -1.75 1.94
CA GLU A 148 5.15 -1.95 2.45
C GLU A 148 4.20 -1.93 1.25
N LEU A 149 3.20 -2.82 1.24
CA LEU A 149 2.42 -3.10 0.04
C LEU A 149 0.94 -3.24 0.36
N GLU A 150 0.11 -2.47 -0.34
CA GLU A 150 -1.32 -2.72 -0.44
C GLU A 150 -1.61 -3.54 -1.71
N VAL A 151 -2.44 -4.58 -1.59
CA VAL A 151 -2.89 -5.40 -2.72
C VAL A 151 -4.40 -5.45 -2.75
N TYR A 152 -4.97 -4.87 -3.80
CA TYR A 152 -6.40 -4.84 -4.09
C TYR A 152 -6.73 -5.96 -5.08
N PRO A 153 -7.57 -6.95 -4.69
CA PRO A 153 -7.93 -8.06 -5.56
C PRO A 153 -8.69 -7.62 -6.81
N GLU A 154 -8.46 -8.32 -7.91
CA GLU A 154 -9.06 -8.11 -9.23
C GLU A 154 -10.60 -8.23 -9.23
N ASP A 155 -11.18 -8.94 -8.25
CA ASP A 155 -12.62 -9.17 -8.10
C ASP A 155 -13.30 -8.22 -7.10
N GLN A 156 -12.55 -7.27 -6.49
CA GLN A 156 -13.06 -6.30 -5.51
C GLN A 156 -13.15 -4.90 -6.13
N LEU A 157 -14.19 -4.63 -6.93
CA LEU A 157 -14.41 -3.32 -7.56
C LEU A 157 -15.36 -2.40 -6.77
N ASP A 158 -16.09 -2.92 -5.78
CA ASP A 158 -16.97 -2.12 -4.94
C ASP A 158 -16.17 -1.33 -3.90
N ARG A 159 -15.99 -0.05 -4.17
CA ARG A 159 -15.29 0.89 -3.28
C ARG A 159 -15.99 1.10 -1.94
N ASN A 160 -17.24 0.70 -1.76
CA ASN A 160 -17.96 0.81 -0.49
C ASN A 160 -17.76 -0.40 0.43
N SER A 161 -17.25 -1.51 -0.09
CA SER A 161 -17.10 -2.79 0.61
C SER A 161 -15.79 -3.48 0.22
N MET A 162 -14.70 -2.72 0.17
CA MET A 162 -13.39 -3.20 -0.25
C MET A 162 -12.79 -4.15 0.78
N LYS A 163 -12.35 -5.32 0.30
CA LYS A 163 -11.39 -6.18 1.00
C LYS A 163 -10.05 -6.11 0.28
N PHE A 164 -8.97 -6.00 1.04
CA PHE A 164 -7.63 -5.90 0.47
C PHE A 164 -6.61 -6.52 1.43
N HIS A 165 -5.39 -6.72 0.95
CA HIS A 165 -4.30 -7.23 1.77
C HIS A 165 -3.26 -6.14 2.00
N LEU A 166 -2.80 -6.04 3.23
CA LEU A 166 -1.69 -5.17 3.59
C LEU A 166 -0.48 -6.04 3.97
N TYR A 167 0.64 -5.88 3.29
CA TYR A 167 1.88 -6.60 3.55
C TYR A 167 2.92 -5.63 4.09
N ASN A 168 3.51 -5.94 5.23
CA ASN A 168 4.61 -5.18 5.82
C ASN A 168 5.80 -6.11 6.03
N ARG A 169 6.99 -5.66 5.63
CA ARG A 169 8.21 -6.48 5.74
C ARG A 169 8.46 -6.81 7.21
N ASN A 170 8.77 -8.08 7.45
CA ASN A 170 8.99 -8.65 8.77
C ASN A 170 10.37 -9.31 8.82
N ILE A 171 11.12 -9.03 9.89
CA ILE A 171 12.32 -9.79 10.25
C ILE A 171 11.94 -10.73 11.39
N MET A 172 12.08 -12.03 11.11
CA MET A 172 11.90 -13.08 12.11
C MET A 172 13.11 -13.08 13.04
N ASN A 173 12.89 -12.96 14.35
CA ASN A 173 13.95 -12.84 15.37
C ASN A 173 14.91 -14.06 15.46
N ASN A 174 14.71 -15.12 14.68
CA ASN A 174 15.46 -16.36 14.80
C ASN A 174 16.55 -16.57 13.73
N ASN A 175 16.73 -15.67 12.75
CA ASN A 175 17.75 -15.82 11.71
C ASN A 175 18.27 -14.45 11.22
N LEU A 176 19.03 -13.75 12.05
CA LEU A 176 19.79 -12.59 11.58
C LEU A 176 20.97 -13.08 10.75
N SER A 177 20.94 -12.85 9.43
CA SER A 177 22.13 -12.96 8.60
C SER A 177 22.95 -11.67 8.74
N GLU A 178 24.28 -11.72 8.60
CA GLU A 178 25.15 -10.55 8.81
C GLU A 178 24.83 -9.33 7.92
N GLN A 179 24.05 -9.51 6.84
CA GLN A 179 23.56 -8.42 5.99
C GLN A 179 22.38 -7.63 6.60
N ASP A 180 21.64 -8.21 7.55
CA ASP A 180 20.49 -7.58 8.21
C ASP A 180 20.91 -6.61 9.34
N ASN A 181 22.19 -6.62 9.73
CA ASN A 181 22.73 -5.79 10.82
C ASN A 181 22.96 -4.32 10.45
N PHE A 182 22.81 -3.93 9.18
CA PHE A 182 23.09 -2.55 8.74
C PHE A 182 21.90 -1.59 8.86
N CYS A 183 20.73 -2.07 9.28
CA CYS A 183 19.52 -1.26 9.45
C CYS A 183 18.99 -1.34 10.89
N PHE A 184 19.88 -1.26 11.88
CA PHE A 184 19.52 -1.26 13.29
C PHE A 184 19.99 0.04 13.94
N SER A 185 19.13 1.06 13.93
CA SER A 185 19.17 2.14 14.92
C SER A 185 17.98 3.09 14.75
N GLN A 186 17.12 3.09 15.78
CA GLN A 186 16.06 4.04 16.08
C GLN A 186 14.73 3.82 15.35
N SER A 187 14.08 2.74 15.80
CA SER A 187 12.67 2.73 16.17
C SER A 187 11.89 4.05 15.96
N ILE A 188 11.07 4.07 14.91
CA ILE A 188 9.93 4.98 14.80
C ILE A 188 8.83 4.42 15.72
N PHE A 189 9.11 4.39 17.03
CA PHE A 189 8.13 4.06 18.06
C PHE A 189 7.02 5.13 17.99
N GLY A 190 5.85 4.75 17.48
CA GLY A 190 4.59 5.41 17.84
C GLY A 190 4.37 6.82 17.32
N LEU A 191 4.78 7.15 16.08
CA LEU A 191 4.48 8.45 15.44
C LEU A 191 3.66 8.33 14.15
N PHE A 192 2.57 7.57 14.17
CA PHE A 192 1.34 8.01 13.50
C PHE A 192 0.42 8.65 14.56
N PRO A 193 0.71 9.86 15.08
CA PRO A 193 -0.25 10.51 15.96
C PRO A 193 -1.39 11.02 15.08
N PHE A 194 -2.57 10.43 15.28
CA PHE A 194 -3.83 11.12 15.44
C PHE A 194 -4.30 12.13 14.35
N PHE A 195 -5.48 11.80 13.80
CA PHE A 195 -6.41 12.65 13.03
C PHE A 195 -6.01 13.05 11.61
N VAL A 196 -6.48 12.26 10.64
CA VAL A 196 -6.93 12.81 9.36
C VAL A 196 -8.23 13.58 9.66
N PRO A 197 -8.34 14.87 9.32
CA PRO A 197 -9.60 15.58 9.47
C PRO A 197 -10.63 14.90 8.57
N ILE A 198 -11.78 14.58 9.14
CA ILE A 198 -12.98 14.08 8.47
C ILE A 198 -13.12 14.78 7.11
N LEU A 199 -12.97 14.02 6.03
CA LEU A 199 -13.37 14.48 4.70
C LEU A 199 -14.80 15.01 4.82
N PRO A 200 -15.10 16.27 4.48
CA PRO A 200 -16.48 16.70 4.41
C PRO A 200 -17.14 15.82 3.36
N LYS A 201 -18.19 15.09 3.74
CA LYS A 201 -19.05 14.33 2.82
C LYS A 201 -19.51 15.25 1.70
N ARG A 202 -18.75 15.35 0.61
CA ARG A 202 -19.28 15.88 -0.64
C ARG A 202 -20.24 14.81 -1.13
N LYS A 203 -21.53 15.15 -1.14
CA LYS A 203 -22.52 14.51 -1.99
C LYS A 203 -21.95 14.49 -3.41
N LEU A 204 -21.33 13.39 -3.81
CA LEU A 204 -21.19 13.07 -5.21
C LEU A 204 -22.46 12.33 -5.58
N ALA A 205 -23.15 12.94 -6.53
CA ALA A 205 -24.45 12.57 -7.02
C ALA A 205 -24.46 11.08 -7.41
N GLN A 206 -25.57 10.44 -7.06
CA GLN A 206 -26.15 9.38 -7.87
C GLN A 206 -26.16 9.88 -9.31
N ASP A 207 -25.36 9.26 -10.18
CA ASP A 207 -25.58 9.13 -11.63
C ASP A 207 -24.43 8.29 -12.22
N PHE A 208 -24.48 6.98 -11.97
CA PHE A 208 -23.86 6.02 -12.86
C PHE A 208 -24.99 5.37 -13.67
N VAL A 209 -25.11 5.83 -14.91
CA VAL A 209 -25.97 5.23 -15.94
C VAL A 209 -25.47 3.80 -16.20
N PRO A 210 -26.33 2.77 -16.13
CA PRO A 210 -25.91 1.42 -16.47
C PRO A 210 -25.65 1.33 -17.97
N LEU A 211 -24.44 0.91 -18.34
CA LEU A 211 -24.11 0.46 -19.69
C LEU A 211 -25.10 -0.64 -20.09
N ARG A 212 -26.00 -0.30 -21.01
CA ARG A 212 -26.85 -1.28 -21.70
C ARG A 212 -25.96 -2.24 -22.47
N LEU A 213 -26.20 -3.52 -22.22
CA LEU A 213 -25.76 -4.66 -23.00
C LEU A 213 -26.18 -4.45 -24.46
N TYR A 214 -25.23 -4.60 -25.38
CA TYR A 214 -25.53 -4.88 -26.79
C TYR A 214 -25.89 -6.36 -26.91
N GLN A 215 -27.18 -6.63 -27.09
CA GLN A 215 -27.74 -7.67 -27.97
C GLN A 215 -29.02 -7.10 -28.59
#